data_AF-A0A352MAI1-F1
#
_entry.id   AF-A0A352MAI1-F1
#
_cell.length_a   1.000
_cell.length_b   1.000
_cell.length_c   1.000
_cell.angle_alpha   90.00
_cell.angle_beta   90.00
_cell.angle_gamma   90.00
#
_symmetry.space_group_name_H-M   'P 1'
#
loop_
_entity.id
_entity.type
_entity.pdbx_description
1 polymer ?
#
loop_
_entity_poly.entity_id
_entity_poly.type
_entity_poly.pdbx_seq_one_letter_code
_entity_poly.pdbx_strand_id
1 'polypeptide(L)' 'MTLEPNDRLILITNDDGLYASGLKTLIEVMEEFGKIVLVST' A
#
# COMPACT_ATOMS: atom_id res chain seq x y z
N MET A 1 -7.07 -9.89 6.77
CA MET A 1 -5.61 -9.89 6.62
C MET A 1 -4.99 -10.15 7.98
N THR A 2 -4.17 -11.18 8.11
CA THR A 2 -3.43 -11.51 9.35
C THR A 2 -2.00 -11.02 9.18
N LEU A 3 -1.44 -10.33 10.18
CA LEU A 3 -0.06 -9.85 10.21
C LEU A 3 0.74 -10.76 11.13
N GLU A 4 1.85 -11.30 10.63
CA GLU A 4 2.81 -12.06 11.43
C GLU A 4 3.91 -11.11 11.98
N PRO A 5 4.56 -11.44 13.11
CA PRO A 5 5.52 -10.54 13.79
C PRO A 5 6.69 -10.03 12.94
N ASN A 6 7.04 -10.72 11.84
CA ASN A 6 8.14 -10.36 10.95
C ASN A 6 7.67 -9.84 9.57
N ASP A 7 6.36 -9.68 9.37
CA ASP A 7 5.85 -9.09 8.14
C ASP A 7 6.21 -7.61 8.08
N ARG A 8 6.71 -7.17 6.93
CA ARG A 8 6.88 -5.74 6.65
C ARG A 8 5.52 -5.15 6.33
N LEU A 9 5.02 -4.28 7.21
CA LEU A 9 3.81 -3.52 6.98
C LEU A 9 4.16 -2.16 6.37
N ILE A 10 3.56 -1.84 5.23
CA ILE A 10 3.82 -0.62 4.46
C ILE A 10 2.53 0.20 4.41
N LEU A 11 2.55 1.38 5.01
CA LEU A 11 1.46 2.35 4.90
C LEU A 11 1.69 3.25 3.70
N ILE A 12 0.74 3.27 2.77
CA ILE A 12 0.75 4.14 1.60
C ILE A 12 -0.40 5.14 1.73
N THR A 13 -0.15 6.39 1.35
CA THR A 13 -1.12 7.47 1.31
C THR A 13 -0.86 8.38 0.11
N ASN A 14 -1.89 9.07 -0.38
CA ASN A 14 -1.76 10.09 -1.41
C ASN A 14 -2.84 11.18 -1.22
N ASP A 15 -2.67 12.29 -1.91
CA ASP A 15 -3.57 13.44 -1.98
C ASP A 15 -4.53 13.38 -3.19
N ASP A 16 -4.19 12.62 -4.23
CA ASP A 16 -5.02 12.44 -5.44
C ASP A 16 -6.22 11.48 -5.27
N GLY A 17 -6.34 10.83 -4.12
CA GLY A 17 -7.40 9.86 -3.80
C GLY A 17 -7.11 8.41 -4.22
N LEU A 18 -7.98 7.50 -3.76
CA LEU A 18 -7.79 6.03 -3.86
C LEU A 18 -7.64 5.47 -5.29
N TYR A 19 -8.17 6.18 -6.29
CA TYR A 19 -8.23 5.68 -7.68
C TYR A 19 -7.17 6.29 -8.61
N ALA A 20 -6.22 7.06 -8.06
CA ALA A 20 -5.13 7.62 -8.83
C ALA A 20 -4.32 6.51 -9.52
N SER A 21 -4.08 6.63 -10.83
CA SER A 21 -3.37 5.61 -11.61
C SER A 21 -1.95 5.37 -11.09
N GLY A 22 -1.24 6.43 -10.67
CA GLY A 22 0.08 6.32 -10.07
C GLY A 22 0.09 5.57 -8.74
N LEU A 23 -0.97 5.73 -7.94
CA LEU A 23 -1.14 5.00 -6.68
C LEU A 23 -1.28 3.50 -6.93
N LYS A 24 -2.06 3.12 -7.96
CA LYS A 24 -2.21 1.73 -8.37
C LYS A 24 -0.87 1.11 -8.79
N THR A 25 -0.10 1.80 -9.63
CA THR A 25 1.22 1.32 -10.05
C THR A 25 2.18 1.18 -8.87
N LEU A 26 2.14 2.12 -7.91
CA LEU A 26 2.98 2.03 -6.71
C LEU A 26 2.60 0.82 -5.85
N ILE A 27 1.31 0.56 -5.65
CA ILE A 27 0.83 -0.60 -4.89
C ILE A 27 1.34 -1.89 -5.53
N GLU A 28 1.18 -2.06 -6.84
CA GLU A 28 1.62 -3.25 -7.58
C GLU A 28 3.12 -3.56 -7.36
N VAL A 29 3.98 -2.53 -7.34
CA VAL A 29 5.42 -2.71 -7.07
C VAL A 29 5.69 -2.99 -5.58
N MET A 30 4.97 -2.34 -4.67
CA MET A 30 5.21 -2.44 -3.23
C MET A 30 4.78 -3.78 -2.62
N GLU A 31 3.89 -4.53 -3.28
CA GLU A 31 3.43 -5.85 -2.82
C GLU A 31 4.58 -6.87 -2.75
N GLU A 32 5.64 -6.68 -3.54
CA GLU A 32 6.86 -7.52 -3.48
C GLU A 32 7.67 -7.32 -2.18
N PHE A 33 7.50 -6.18 -1.51
CA PHE A 33 8.33 -5.76 -0.38
C PHE A 33 7.64 -5.89 0.97
N GLY A 34 6.32 -6.09 0.98
CA GLY A 34 5.56 -6.22 2.20
C GLY A 34 4.06 -6.14 2.01
N LYS A 35 3.39 -6.25 3.14
CA LYS A 35 1.95 -6.14 3.30
C LYS A 35 1.54 -4.67 3.26
N ILE A 36 0.70 -4.29 2.32
CA ILE A 36 0.30 -2.88 2.12
C ILE A 36 -0.99 -2.56 2.88
N VAL A 37 -1.04 -1.39 3.49
CA VAL A 37 -2.26 -0.72 3.96
C VAL A 37 -2.34 0.63 3.26
N LEU A 38 -3.47 0.91 2.63
CA LEU A 38 -3.73 2.15 1.92
C LEU A 38 -4.68 3.02 2.73
N VAL A 39 -4.30 4.28 2.96
CA VAL A 39 -5.17 5.30 3.59
C VAL A 39 -5.13 6.56 2.74
N SER A 40 -6.26 6.90 2.14
CA SER A 40 -6.43 8.12 1.34
C SER A 40 -7.88 8.59 1.43
N THR A 41 -8.10 9.88 1.15
CA THR A 41 -9.40 10.55 1.13
C THR A 41 -10.20 10.30 -0.14
#